data_AF-A0A9Q3KWU9-F1
#
_entry.id   AF-A0A9Q3KWU9-F1
#
_cell.length_a   1.000
_cell.length_b   1.000
_cell.length_c   1.000
_cell.angle_alpha   90.00
_cell.angle_beta   90.00
_cell.angle_gamma   90.00
#
_symmetry.space_group_name_H-M   'P 1'
#
loop_
_entity.id
_entity.type
_entity.pdbx_description
1 polymer ?
#
loop_
_entity_poly.entity_id
_entity_poly.type
_entity_poly.pdbx_seq_one_letter_code
_entity_poly.pdbx_strand_id
1 'polypeptide(L)'
;MECLCLVWALEKLNYYLYGSVLEVITDCNAVRSLLNMKTPNRHMLRWQIAIHEYRGNMTIIHKVGNIHNNTDVLSRWALPNTPDNPAYVPTSAEPQIPIEVINITDVGTEFFE
;
A
#
# COMPACT_ATOMS: atom_id res chain seq x y z
N MET A 1 -10.05 -6.31 -2.10
CA MET A 1 -9.15 -6.23 -3.27
C MET A 1 -7.73 -5.85 -2.86
N GLU A 2 -7.55 -5.28 -1.67
CA GLU A 2 -6.26 -4.77 -1.14
C GLU A 2 -5.07 -5.72 -1.19
N CYS A 3 -5.19 -6.98 -0.76
CA CYS A 3 -4.05 -7.90 -0.81
C CYS A 3 -3.56 -8.17 -2.25
N LEU A 4 -4.49 -8.22 -3.21
CA LEU A 4 -4.14 -8.41 -4.61
C LEU A 4 -3.47 -7.14 -5.18
N CYS A 5 -3.95 -5.96 -4.78
CA CYS A 5 -3.34 -4.69 -5.15
C CYS A 5 -1.88 -4.61 -4.69
N LEU A 6 -1.60 -5.02 -3.44
CA LEU A 6 -0.24 -5.08 -2.92
C LEU A 6 0.64 -6.04 -3.74
N VAL A 7 0.18 -7.27 -3.96
CA VAL A 7 0.94 -8.27 -4.73
C VAL A 7 1.24 -7.75 -6.14
N TRP A 8 0.24 -7.13 -6.79
CA TRP A 8 0.41 -6.54 -8.10
C TRP A 8 1.43 -5.40 -8.10
N ALA A 9 1.39 -4.52 -7.09
CA ALA A 9 2.35 -3.43 -6.96
C ALA A 9 3.79 -3.94 -6.76
N LEU A 10 3.97 -4.96 -5.91
CA LEU A 10 5.27 -5.61 -5.69
C LEU A 10 5.80 -6.27 -6.96
N GLU A 11 4.95 -6.98 -7.72
CA GLU A 11 5.34 -7.59 -8.99
C GLU A 11 5.76 -6.53 -10.03
N LYS A 12 5.07 -5.39 -10.08
CA LYS A 12 5.38 -4.30 -11.02
C LYS A 12 6.64 -3.53 -10.66
N LEU A 13 6.88 -3.33 -9.37
CA LEU A 13 7.99 -2.54 -8.86
C LEU A 13 9.21 -3.39 -8.48
N ASN A 14 9.18 -4.71 -8.72
CA ASN A 14 10.24 -5.65 -8.35
C ASN A 14 11.65 -5.10 -8.65
N TYR A 15 11.88 -4.62 -9.88
CA TYR A 15 13.17 -4.07 -10.31
C TYR A 15 13.68 -2.89 -9.48
N TYR A 16 12.78 -2.13 -8.83
CA TYR A 16 13.12 -0.99 -7.97
C TYR A 16 13.16 -1.36 -6.49
N LEU A 17 12.45 -2.42 -6.09
CA LEU A 17 12.34 -2.87 -4.71
C LEU A 17 13.42 -3.89 -4.34
N TYR A 18 14.06 -4.51 -5.33
CA TYR A 18 15.11 -5.49 -5.10
C TYR A 18 16.28 -4.88 -4.32
N GLY A 19 16.54 -5.38 -3.11
CA GLY A 19 17.60 -4.90 -2.22
C GLY A 19 17.23 -3.69 -1.36
N SER A 20 16.13 -3.00 -1.66
CA SER A 20 15.68 -1.80 -0.94
C SER A 20 14.95 -2.15 0.36
N VAL A 21 14.96 -1.24 1.34
CA VAL A 21 14.08 -1.29 2.51
C VAL A 21 12.77 -0.62 2.14
N LEU A 22 11.65 -1.32 2.36
CA LEU A 22 10.32 -0.83 1.97
C LEU A 22 9.34 -0.77 3.14
N GLU A 23 8.54 0.28 3.15
CA GLU A 23 7.42 0.46 4.08
C GLU A 23 6.10 0.42 3.31
N VAL A 24 5.25 -0.56 3.62
CA VAL A 24 3.91 -0.70 3.05
C VAL A 24 2.90 -0.16 4.04
N ILE A 25 2.31 0.99 3.71
CA ILE A 25 1.25 1.60 4.51
C ILE A 25 -0.10 1.20 3.90
N THR A 26 -0.98 0.60 4.70
CA THR A 26 -2.31 0.17 4.26
C THR A 26 -3.33 0.41 5.36
N ASP A 27 -4.57 0.69 4.99
CA ASP A 27 -5.73 0.71 5.91
C ASP A 27 -6.40 -0.67 6.04
N CYS A 28 -5.83 -1.69 5.41
CA CYS A 28 -6.42 -3.02 5.35
C CYS A 28 -5.73 -4.01 6.29
N ASN A 29 -6.42 -4.37 7.37
CA ASN A 29 -5.98 -5.42 8.29
C ASN A 29 -5.81 -6.80 7.62
N ALA A 30 -6.44 -7.05 6.46
CA ALA A 30 -6.32 -8.32 5.76
C ALA A 30 -4.89 -8.58 5.25
N VAL A 31 -4.15 -7.55 4.88
CA VAL A 31 -2.74 -7.65 4.45
C VAL A 31 -1.86 -8.12 5.60
N ARG A 32 -2.06 -7.53 6.78
CA ARG A 32 -1.36 -7.93 8.00
C ARG A 32 -1.70 -9.37 8.39
N SER A 33 -2.97 -9.75 8.22
CA SER A 33 -3.42 -11.10 8.55
C SER A 33 -2.91 -12.13 7.55
N LEU A 34 -2.82 -11.80 6.25
CA LEU A 34 -2.33 -12.67 5.18
C LEU A 34 -0.96 -13.25 5.51
N LEU A 35 -0.03 -12.45 6.04
CA LEU A 35 1.33 -12.90 6.37
C LEU A 35 1.41 -13.80 7.60
N ASN A 36 0.44 -13.71 8.50
CA ASN A 36 0.42 -14.47 9.76
C ASN A 36 -0.52 -15.68 9.70
N MET A 37 -1.14 -15.95 8.56
CA MET A 37 -2.07 -17.08 8.40
C MET A 37 -1.32 -18.42 8.37
N LYS A 38 -1.70 -19.31 9.29
CA LYS A 38 -1.15 -20.68 9.40
C LYS A 38 -1.68 -21.63 8.33
N THR A 39 -2.91 -21.44 7.88
CA THR A 39 -3.58 -22.29 6.87
C THR A 39 -4.14 -21.42 5.74
N PRO A 40 -3.28 -20.97 4.81
CA PRO A 40 -3.71 -20.20 3.66
C PRO A 40 -4.40 -21.08 2.60
N ASN A 41 -5.43 -20.55 1.94
CA ASN A 41 -5.97 -21.16 0.72
C ASN A 41 -4.93 -21.04 -0.41
N ARG A 42 -5.02 -21.85 -1.48
CA ARG A 42 -4.08 -21.90 -2.61
C ARG A 42 -3.74 -20.52 -3.19
N HIS A 43 -4.73 -19.63 -3.32
CA HIS A 43 -4.49 -18.25 -3.78
C HIS A 43 -3.68 -17.41 -2.79
N MET A 44 -4.00 -17.53 -1.50
CA MET A 44 -3.31 -16.81 -0.42
C MET A 44 -1.88 -17.31 -0.25
N LEU A 45 -1.65 -18.62 -0.42
CA LEU A 45 -0.31 -19.21 -0.38
C LEU A 45 0.57 -18.65 -1.51
N ARG A 46 0.03 -18.52 -2.73
CA ARG A 46 0.76 -17.90 -3.84
C ARG A 46 1.13 -16.45 -3.54
N TRP A 47 0.21 -15.68 -2.96
CA TRP A 47 0.49 -14.31 -2.55
C TRP A 47 1.51 -14.23 -1.41
N GLN A 48 1.43 -15.13 -0.43
CA GLN A 48 2.43 -15.22 0.63
C GLN A 48 3.83 -15.47 0.05
N ILE A 49 3.96 -16.40 -0.91
CA ILE A 49 5.24 -16.69 -1.57
C ILE A 49 5.78 -15.44 -2.29
N ALA A 50 4.93 -14.75 -3.07
CA ALA A 50 5.33 -13.54 -3.77
C ALA A 50 5.79 -12.42 -2.82
N ILE A 51 5.12 -12.27 -1.68
CA ILE A 51 5.48 -11.26 -0.67
C ILE A 51 6.70 -11.70 0.16
N HIS A 52 6.96 -13.01 0.27
CA HIS A 52 8.04 -13.55 1.09
C HIS A 52 9.41 -13.07 0.64
N GLU A 53 9.61 -12.88 -0.67
CA GLU A 53 10.84 -12.34 -1.26
C GLU A 53 11.23 -10.98 -0.66
N TYR A 54 10.25 -10.12 -0.38
CA TYR A 54 10.46 -8.78 0.19
C TYR A 54 10.40 -8.78 1.73
N ARG A 55 10.04 -9.90 2.37
CA ARG A 55 9.67 -9.91 3.79
C ARG A 55 10.81 -9.51 4.73
N GLY A 56 12.05 -9.81 4.35
CA GLY A 56 13.24 -9.47 5.13
C GLY A 56 13.46 -7.96 5.27
N ASN A 57 13.14 -7.19 4.23
CA ASN A 57 13.39 -5.75 4.16
C ASN A 57 12.08 -4.93 4.12
N MET A 58 10.92 -5.57 4.36
CA MET A 58 9.60 -4.94 4.29
C MET A 58 8.92 -4.83 5.64
N THR A 59 8.47 -3.62 5.96
CA THR A 59 7.63 -3.33 7.13
C THR A 59 6.21 -2.97 6.68
N ILE A 60 5.20 -3.61 7.27
CA ILE A 60 3.79 -3.28 7.01
C ILE A 60 3.21 -2.48 8.16
N ILE A 61 2.73 -1.28 7.87
CA ILE A 61 2.15 -0.35 8.82
C ILE A 61 0.66 -0.21 8.50
N HIS A 62 -0.18 -0.54 9.48
CA HIS A 62 -1.62 -0.33 9.34
C HIS A 62 -2.00 1.07 9.85
N LYS A 63 -2.57 1.92 9.00
CA LYS A 63 -3.11 3.24 9.39
C LYS A 63 -4.60 3.32 9.10
N VAL A 64 -5.38 3.76 10.09
CA VAL A 64 -6.85 3.84 9.99
C VAL A 64 -7.27 4.81 8.88
N GLY A 65 -8.28 4.42 8.09
CA GLY A 65 -8.65 5.02 6.79
C GLY A 65 -8.94 6.53 6.75
N ASN A 66 -9.16 7.19 7.90
CA ASN A 66 -9.41 8.64 7.93
C ASN A 66 -8.18 9.50 7.50
N ILE A 67 -7.00 8.87 7.32
CA ILE A 67 -5.74 9.54 6.95
C ILE A 67 -5.24 9.09 5.55
N HIS A 68 -5.99 8.24 4.83
CA HIS A 68 -5.59 7.69 3.52
C HIS A 68 -6.27 8.39 2.33
N ASN A 69 -6.60 9.67 2.46
CA ASN A 69 -7.33 10.39 1.42
C ASN A 69 -6.60 10.33 0.06
N ASN A 70 -5.26 10.39 0.03
CA ASN A 70 -4.48 10.35 -1.21
C ASN A 70 -4.65 9.03 -2.00
N THR A 71 -4.65 7.88 -1.31
CA THR A 71 -4.79 6.54 -1.94
C THR A 71 -6.25 6.20 -2.20
N ASP A 72 -7.14 6.62 -1.29
CA ASP A 72 -8.58 6.40 -1.42
C ASP A 72 -9.14 7.13 -2.65
N VAL A 73 -8.68 8.36 -2.90
CA VAL A 73 -8.99 9.13 -4.11
C VAL A 73 -8.61 8.35 -5.38
N LEU A 74 -7.40 7.81 -5.48
CA LEU A 74 -6.96 7.06 -6.68
C LEU A 74 -7.71 5.74 -6.89
N SER A 75 -8.08 5.06 -5.80
CA SER A 75 -8.83 3.79 -5.89
C SER A 75 -10.33 3.99 -6.14
N ARG A 76 -10.88 5.15 -5.75
CA ARG A 76 -12.31 5.49 -5.88
C ARG A 76 -12.64 6.46 -7.03
N TRP A 77 -11.64 6.89 -7.81
CA TRP A 77 -11.77 7.87 -8.89
C TRP A 77 -12.55 7.37 -10.12
N ALA A 78 -13.87 7.21 -9.95
CA ALA A 78 -14.81 7.24 -11.06
C ALA A 78 -15.81 8.41 -10.96
N LEU A 79 -15.99 9.02 -9.79
CA LEU A 79 -16.99 10.08 -9.58
C LEU A 79 -16.37 11.32 -8.93
N PRO A 80 -16.75 12.53 -9.36
CA PRO A 80 -16.29 13.77 -8.76
C PRO A 80 -16.69 13.84 -7.27
N ASN A 81 -15.88 14.50 -6.44
CA ASN A 81 -16.16 14.70 -5.01
C ASN A 81 -17.20 15.82 -4.82
N THR A 82 -18.39 15.63 -5.39
CA THR A 82 -19.56 16.50 -5.21
C THR A 82 -20.45 15.95 -4.09
N PRO A 83 -21.31 16.78 -3.47
CA PRO A 83 -22.28 16.31 -2.46
C PRO A 83 -23.23 15.21 -2.95
N ASP A 84 -23.36 15.04 -4.27
CA ASP A 84 -24.14 13.99 -4.91
C ASP A 84 -23.43 12.62 -4.88
N ASN A 85 -22.14 12.58 -4.58
CA ASN A 85 -21.37 11.34 -4.45
C ASN A 85 -21.66 10.70 -3.07
N PRO A 86 -22.11 9.44 -3.00
CA PRO A 86 -22.32 8.75 -1.72
C PRO A 86 -21.03 8.57 -0.89
N ALA A 87 -19.86 8.74 -1.51
CA ALA A 87 -18.55 8.76 -0.86
C ALA A 87 -17.99 10.19 -0.69
N TYR A 88 -18.84 11.22 -0.69
CA TYR A 88 -18.42 12.60 -0.49
C TYR A 88 -17.69 12.78 0.84
N VAL A 89 -16.50 13.37 0.78
CA VAL A 89 -15.73 13.76 1.97
C VAL A 89 -15.53 15.28 1.94
N PRO A 90 -16.01 16.03 2.94
CA PRO A 90 -15.75 17.45 3.03
C PRO A 90 -14.24 17.67 3.17
N THR A 91 -13.67 18.51 2.32
CA THR A 91 -12.24 18.87 2.35
C THR A 91 -11.94 19.76 3.56
N SER A 92 -11.90 19.17 4.75
CA SER A 92 -11.48 19.82 5.97
C SER A 92 -10.04 19.40 6.28
N ALA A 93 -9.13 20.39 6.22
CA ALA A 93 -7.70 20.35 6.45
C ALA A 93 -6.85 19.90 5.25
N GLU A 94 -5.83 20.71 4.97
CA GLU A 94 -4.80 20.49 3.96
C GLU A 94 -4.21 19.07 4.06
N PRO A 95 -3.95 18.39 2.94
CA PRO A 95 -3.37 17.06 2.97
C PRO A 95 -2.00 17.12 3.65
N GLN A 96 -1.87 16.44 4.81
CA GLN A 96 -0.63 16.40 5.61
C GLN A 96 0.56 15.77 4.87
N ILE A 97 0.32 15.19 3.69
CA ILE A 97 1.34 14.59 2.83
C ILE A 97 1.01 15.04 1.40
N PRO A 98 1.97 15.63 0.65
CA PRO A 98 1.74 15.96 -0.75
C PRO A 98 1.31 14.70 -1.51
N ILE A 99 0.41 14.88 -2.47
CA ILE A 99 -0.23 13.79 -3.23
C ILE A 99 0.83 13.17 -4.15
N GLU A 100 1.66 12.29 -3.60
CA GLU A 100 2.63 11.48 -4.32
C GLU A 100 2.17 10.02 -4.20
N VAL A 101 1.79 9.44 -5.33
CA VAL A 101 1.06 8.17 -5.45
C VAL A 101 1.79 6.98 -4.83
N ILE A 102 3.11 7.06 -4.62
CA ILE A 102 3.91 6.11 -3.84
C ILE A 102 4.99 6.98 -3.20
N ASN A 103 4.98 7.13 -1.87
CA ASN A 103 6.05 7.85 -1.18
C ASN A 103 7.22 6.89 -0.93
N ILE A 104 8.24 6.95 -1.79
CA ILE A 104 9.51 6.25 -1.57
C ILE A 104 10.32 7.12 -0.62
N THR A 105 10.30 6.83 0.67
CA THR A 105 11.19 7.47 1.64
C THR A 105 12.58 6.90 1.52
N ASP A 106 13.43 7.70 0.88
CA ASP A 106 14.89 7.66 0.83
C ASP A 106 15.51 6.40 0.17
N VAL A 107 16.04 6.60 -1.05
CA VAL A 107 17.11 5.75 -1.56
C VAL A 107 18.33 6.15 -0.74
N GLY A 108 18.54 5.47 0.39
CA GLY A 108 19.60 5.80 1.33
C GLY A 108 20.90 6.12 0.60
N THR A 109 21.59 7.16 1.07
CA THR A 109 22.88 7.69 0.56
C THR A 109 24.00 6.65 0.33
N GLU A 110 23.77 5.38 0.65
CA GLU A 110 24.65 4.22 0.40
C GLU A 110 24.89 3.92 -1.09
N PHE A 111 24.11 4.48 -2.03
CA PHE A 111 24.31 4.26 -3.46
C PHE A 111 25.43 5.09 -4.11
N PHE A 112 26.05 6.03 -3.39
CA PHE A 112 27.06 6.96 -3.96
C PHE A 112 28.41 7.01 -3.21
N GLU A 113 28.76 5.99 -2.42
CA GLU A 113 30.15 5.80 -1.92
C GLU A 113 30.90 4.69 -2.66
#